data_AF-A0A969KJ38-F1
#
_entry.id   AF-A0A969KJ38-F1
#
_cell.length_a   1.000
_cell.length_b   1.000
_cell.length_c   1.000
_cell.angle_alpha   90.00
_cell.angle_beta   90.00
_cell.angle_gamma   90.00
#
_symmetry.space_group_name_H-M   'P 1'
#
loop_
_entity.id
_entity.type
_entity.pdbx_description
1 polymer ?
#
loop_
_entity_poly.entity_id
_entity_poly.type
_entity_poly.pdbx_seq_one_letter_code
_entity_poly.pdbx_strand_id
1 'polypeptide(L)'
;MISIIGIAIISFDIGFYWDDDIVKWTLPRELYYFGLRSFDRLASLFTNVLPLFILWKFTQEPKEHFYGLTLKGGTLKPYFIMIGLMLPLLIWASYQPSFLAQYPTYHDYGATRFLQVPEWVTVMIYEICYGSDFISVELFFRGFLIIGMVSIIGKKAILPMAVLYCFVHFGKPFGEALSSFFGGYILGVLAYYTRNIFGGLIVHLGIAYLMEALAFGQKVFDTN
;
A
#
# COMPACT_ATOMS: atom_id res chain seq x y z
N MET A 1 19.67 -7.66 14.56
CA MET A 1 19.05 -8.91 14.06
C MET A 1 17.62 -8.68 13.57
N ILE A 2 16.70 -8.18 14.41
CA ILE A 2 15.28 -7.97 14.03
C ILE A 2 15.11 -7.05 12.81
N SER A 3 15.85 -5.94 12.72
CA SER A 3 15.78 -5.06 11.54
C SER A 3 16.22 -5.74 10.24
N ILE A 4 17.15 -6.69 10.30
CA ILE A 4 17.62 -7.44 9.12
C ILE A 4 16.53 -8.40 8.64
N ILE A 5 15.84 -9.06 9.59
CA ILE A 5 14.67 -9.90 9.27
C ILE A 5 13.58 -9.04 8.60
N GLY A 6 13.32 -7.85 9.13
CA GLY A 6 12.41 -6.89 8.51
C GLY A 6 12.78 -6.54 7.07
N ILE A 7 14.04 -6.19 6.82
CA ILE A 7 14.54 -5.89 5.47
C ILE A 7 14.41 -7.11 4.55
N ALA A 8 14.68 -8.33 5.05
CA ALA A 8 14.53 -9.55 4.27
C ALA A 8 13.06 -9.83 3.90
N ILE A 9 12.12 -9.62 4.84
CA ILE A 9 10.67 -9.78 4.58
C ILE A 9 10.23 -8.84 3.45
N ILE A 10 10.50 -7.54 3.57
CA ILE A 10 10.06 -6.57 2.56
C ILE A 10 10.79 -6.74 1.22
N SER A 11 12.06 -7.16 1.23
CA SER A 11 12.80 -7.43 0.00
C SER A 11 12.25 -8.65 -0.73
N PHE A 12 11.81 -9.67 0.01
CA PHE A 12 11.13 -10.83 -0.56
C PHE A 12 9.76 -10.45 -1.13
N ASP A 13 8.97 -9.69 -0.35
CA ASP A 13 7.63 -9.23 -0.74
C ASP A 13 7.64 -8.39 -2.02
N ILE A 14 8.62 -7.50 -2.17
CA ILE A 14 8.71 -6.60 -3.33
C ILE A 14 9.49 -7.22 -4.50
N GLY A 15 10.47 -8.08 -4.22
CA GLY A 15 11.49 -8.49 -5.20
C GLY A 15 11.31 -9.89 -5.78
N PHE A 16 10.48 -10.74 -5.19
CA PHE A 16 10.37 -12.13 -5.59
C PHE A 16 9.10 -12.39 -6.42
N TYR A 17 9.27 -12.55 -7.73
CA TYR A 17 8.19 -12.81 -8.70
C TYR A 17 7.85 -14.30 -8.80
N TRP A 18 7.47 -14.92 -7.67
CA TRP A 18 7.22 -16.37 -7.59
C TRP A 18 5.88 -16.81 -8.17
N ASP A 19 4.96 -15.89 -8.30
CA ASP A 19 3.60 -16.09 -8.76
C ASP A 19 3.47 -16.07 -10.28
N ASP A 20 4.43 -15.47 -10.98
CA ASP A 20 4.40 -15.32 -12.44
C ASP A 20 4.19 -16.64 -13.18
N ASP A 21 4.99 -17.67 -12.86
CA ASP A 21 4.84 -18.99 -13.45
C ASP A 21 3.49 -19.61 -13.06
N ILE A 22 3.12 -19.57 -11.78
CA ILE A 22 1.86 -20.16 -11.30
C ILE A 22 0.67 -19.57 -12.05
N VAL A 23 0.63 -18.25 -12.22
CA VAL A 23 -0.46 -17.55 -12.93
C VAL A 23 -0.43 -17.89 -14.43
N LYS A 24 0.75 -17.96 -15.06
CA LYS A 24 0.88 -18.39 -16.47
C LYS A 24 0.36 -19.80 -16.72
N TRP A 25 0.59 -20.72 -15.79
CA TRP A 25 0.15 -22.10 -15.90
C TRP A 25 -1.34 -22.29 -15.60
N THR A 26 -1.95 -21.40 -14.80
CA THR A 26 -3.32 -21.57 -14.31
C THR A 26 -4.35 -20.74 -15.07
N LEU A 27 -3.99 -19.57 -15.58
CA LEU A 27 -4.91 -18.65 -16.23
C LEU A 27 -4.73 -18.59 -17.75
N PRO A 28 -5.82 -18.41 -18.51
CA PRO A 28 -5.75 -18.13 -19.93
C PRO A 28 -5.05 -16.77 -20.17
N ARG A 29 -4.51 -16.59 -21.38
CA ARG A 29 -3.70 -15.42 -21.75
C ARG A 29 -4.44 -14.10 -21.53
N GLU A 30 -5.74 -14.08 -21.78
CA GLU A 30 -6.63 -12.93 -21.63
C GLU A 30 -6.78 -12.49 -20.16
N LEU A 31 -6.63 -13.43 -19.22
CA LEU A 31 -6.70 -13.16 -17.78
C LEU A 31 -5.34 -12.99 -17.13
N TYR A 32 -4.25 -13.31 -17.83
CA TYR A 32 -2.92 -13.36 -17.24
C TYR A 32 -2.52 -12.06 -16.54
N TYR A 33 -2.62 -10.90 -17.20
CA TYR A 33 -2.23 -9.62 -16.57
C TYR A 33 -3.12 -9.25 -15.38
N PHE A 34 -4.44 -9.40 -15.55
CA PHE A 34 -5.42 -9.11 -14.51
C PHE A 34 -5.22 -10.01 -13.28
N GLY A 35 -5.06 -11.32 -13.52
CA GLY A 35 -4.83 -12.33 -12.50
C GLY A 35 -3.50 -12.15 -11.80
N LEU A 36 -2.41 -11.92 -12.54
CA LEU A 36 -1.08 -11.71 -11.97
C LEU A 36 -1.08 -10.52 -11.02
N ARG A 37 -1.54 -9.36 -11.49
CA ARG A 37 -1.57 -8.15 -10.66
C ARG A 37 -2.50 -8.27 -9.47
N SER A 38 -3.66 -8.91 -9.61
CA SER A 38 -4.60 -9.10 -8.50
C SER A 38 -4.06 -10.08 -7.46
N PHE A 39 -3.41 -11.16 -7.93
CA PHE A 39 -2.82 -12.19 -7.09
C PHE A 39 -1.61 -11.66 -6.32
N ASP A 40 -0.69 -10.95 -6.97
CA ASP A 40 0.47 -10.30 -6.35
C ASP A 40 0.08 -9.44 -5.14
N ARG A 41 -0.96 -8.60 -5.30
CA ARG A 41 -1.48 -7.74 -4.21
C ARG A 41 -2.06 -8.53 -3.04
N LEU A 42 -2.75 -9.62 -3.33
CA LEU A 42 -3.28 -10.51 -2.30
C LEU A 42 -2.18 -11.35 -1.65
N ALA A 43 -1.17 -11.75 -2.43
CA ALA A 43 -0.04 -12.53 -1.98
C ALA A 43 0.77 -11.78 -0.92
N SER A 44 0.88 -10.44 -1.02
CA SER A 44 1.52 -9.62 0.02
C SER A 44 0.91 -9.82 1.40
N LEU A 45 -0.41 -10.07 1.50
CA LEU A 45 -1.05 -10.39 2.79
C LEU A 45 -0.47 -11.65 3.42
N PHE A 46 0.06 -12.59 2.63
CA PHE A 46 0.69 -13.79 3.15
C PHE A 46 2.20 -13.60 3.29
N THR A 47 2.88 -13.08 2.27
CA THR A 47 4.34 -12.94 2.27
C THR A 47 4.87 -11.89 3.25
N ASN A 48 4.02 -10.95 3.67
CA ASN A 48 4.38 -9.92 4.65
C ASN A 48 3.76 -10.18 6.03
N VAL A 49 2.43 -10.32 6.11
CA VAL A 49 1.71 -10.43 7.41
C VAL A 49 2.08 -11.72 8.14
N LEU A 50 2.19 -12.86 7.44
CA LEU A 50 2.45 -14.14 8.11
C LEU A 50 3.86 -14.17 8.75
N PRO A 51 4.97 -13.81 8.05
CA PRO A 51 6.27 -13.70 8.70
C PRO A 51 6.31 -12.71 9.86
N LEU A 52 5.65 -11.55 9.72
CA LEU A 52 5.55 -10.59 10.81
C LEU A 52 4.76 -11.14 12.00
N PHE A 53 3.69 -11.89 11.76
CA PHE A 53 2.89 -12.53 12.80
C PHE A 53 3.69 -13.59 13.54
N ILE A 54 4.43 -14.43 12.81
CA ILE A 54 5.35 -15.42 13.37
C ILE A 54 6.41 -14.71 14.22
N LEU A 55 7.03 -13.66 13.71
CA LEU A 55 8.03 -12.87 14.44
C LEU A 55 7.45 -12.24 15.71
N TRP A 56 6.24 -11.67 15.64
CA TRP A 56 5.54 -11.14 16.81
C TRP A 56 5.23 -12.23 17.84
N LYS A 57 4.85 -13.44 17.41
CA LYS A 57 4.64 -14.57 18.33
C LYS A 57 5.92 -15.02 19.04
N PHE A 58 7.07 -14.93 18.40
CA PHE A 58 8.35 -15.24 19.05
C PHE A 58 8.87 -14.12 19.95
N THR A 59 8.69 -12.86 19.53
CA THR A 59 9.21 -11.71 20.27
C THR A 59 8.29 -11.23 21.39
N GLN A 60 6.98 -11.44 21.25
CA GLN A 60 5.92 -10.95 22.14
C GLN A 60 5.96 -9.43 22.38
N GLU A 61 6.55 -8.68 21.44
CA GLU A 61 6.72 -7.23 21.53
C GLU A 61 6.10 -6.56 20.29
N PRO A 62 5.17 -5.59 20.45
CA PRO A 62 4.59 -5.14 21.71
C PRO A 62 3.59 -6.16 22.27
N LYS A 63 3.42 -6.18 23.61
CA LYS A 63 2.58 -7.14 24.33
C LYS A 63 1.07 -6.98 24.14
N GLU A 64 0.62 -5.79 23.76
CA GLU A 64 -0.80 -5.44 23.73
C GLU A 64 -1.53 -6.13 22.57
N HIS A 65 -1.12 -5.78 21.35
CA HIS A 65 -1.75 -6.19 20.10
C HIS A 65 -0.70 -6.41 19.03
N PHE A 66 -1.03 -7.22 18.02
CA PHE A 66 -0.15 -7.49 16.89
C PHE A 66 0.15 -6.18 16.13
N TYR A 67 1.31 -5.59 16.43
CA TYR A 67 1.83 -4.38 15.80
C TYR A 67 0.80 -3.26 15.58
N GLY A 68 -0.04 -3.00 16.60
CA GLY A 68 -1.02 -1.90 16.55
C GLY A 68 -2.25 -2.17 15.67
N LEU A 69 -2.48 -3.42 15.26
CA LEU A 69 -3.71 -3.83 14.59
C LEU A 69 -4.86 -3.88 15.61
N THR A 70 -5.47 -2.72 15.84
CA THR A 70 -6.60 -2.54 16.76
C THR A 70 -7.58 -1.52 16.22
N LEU A 71 -8.88 -1.79 16.39
CA LEU A 71 -9.96 -0.85 16.05
C LEU A 71 -10.21 0.17 17.17
N LYS A 72 -9.53 0.04 18.31
CA LYS A 72 -9.70 0.92 19.47
C LYS A 72 -8.56 1.94 19.52
N GLY A 73 -8.91 3.15 19.96
CA GLY A 73 -7.94 4.19 20.28
C GLY A 73 -7.56 5.07 19.09
N GLY A 74 -7.81 6.36 19.23
CA GLY A 74 -7.40 7.40 18.28
C GLY A 74 -8.57 8.23 17.76
N THR A 75 -8.32 9.51 17.52
CA THR A 75 -9.24 10.37 16.79
C THR A 75 -8.96 10.21 15.30
N LEU A 76 -10.00 10.03 14.47
CA LEU A 76 -9.83 9.90 13.02
C LEU A 76 -9.63 11.23 12.30
N LYS A 77 -10.00 12.33 12.97
CA LYS A 77 -9.93 13.71 12.45
C LYS A 77 -8.59 14.08 11.77
N PRO A 78 -7.40 13.87 12.38
CA PRO A 78 -6.14 14.24 11.72
C PRO A 78 -5.93 13.52 10.39
N TYR A 79 -6.34 12.26 10.26
CA TYR A 79 -6.17 11.47 9.04
C TYR A 79 -7.05 11.99 7.89
N PHE A 80 -8.30 12.34 8.18
CA PHE A 80 -9.17 12.98 7.18
C PHE A 80 -8.71 14.38 6.78
N ILE A 81 -8.13 15.15 7.72
CA ILE A 81 -7.49 16.43 7.39
C ILE A 81 -6.33 16.20 6.42
N MET A 82 -5.49 15.19 6.65
CA MET A 82 -4.38 14.87 5.74
C MET A 82 -4.87 14.53 4.34
N ILE A 83 -5.91 13.71 4.20
CA ILE A 83 -6.53 13.41 2.90
C ILE A 83 -7.05 14.71 2.24
N GLY A 84 -7.75 15.55 3.00
CA GLY A 84 -8.27 16.83 2.50
C GLY A 84 -7.18 17.80 2.03
N LEU A 85 -6.03 17.82 2.71
CA LEU A 85 -4.86 18.62 2.30
C LEU A 85 -4.18 18.06 1.05
N MET A 86 -4.17 16.74 0.89
CA MET A 86 -3.61 16.09 -0.31
C MET A 86 -4.51 16.25 -1.53
N LEU A 87 -5.83 16.29 -1.36
CA LEU A 87 -6.80 16.39 -2.46
C LEU A 87 -6.47 17.48 -3.51
N PRO A 88 -6.23 18.76 -3.16
CA PRO A 88 -5.87 19.78 -4.16
C PRO A 88 -4.55 19.47 -4.88
N LEU A 89 -3.57 18.88 -4.18
CA LEU A 89 -2.30 18.46 -4.79
C LEU A 89 -2.50 17.31 -5.77
N LEU A 90 -3.37 16.33 -5.43
CA LEU A 90 -3.71 15.21 -6.31
C LEU A 90 -4.50 15.66 -7.53
N ILE A 91 -5.44 16.60 -7.36
CA ILE A 91 -6.17 17.21 -8.49
C ILE A 91 -5.20 17.92 -9.43
N TRP A 92 -4.24 18.69 -8.90
CA TRP A 92 -3.22 19.31 -9.74
C TRP A 92 -2.31 18.28 -10.41
N ALA A 93 -1.92 17.24 -9.68
CA ALA A 93 -1.09 16.15 -10.20
C ALA A 93 -1.78 15.36 -11.32
N SER A 94 -3.12 15.22 -11.28
CA SER A 94 -3.84 14.44 -12.29
C SER A 94 -3.80 15.03 -13.70
N TYR A 95 -3.43 16.31 -13.85
CA TYR A 95 -3.16 16.93 -15.15
C TYR A 95 -1.73 16.74 -15.65
N GLN A 96 -0.86 16.08 -14.88
CA GLN A 96 0.55 15.91 -15.24
C GLN A 96 0.78 14.61 -16.03
N PRO A 97 1.59 14.63 -17.10
CA PRO A 97 1.86 13.43 -17.91
C PRO A 97 2.42 12.26 -17.10
N SER A 98 3.28 12.54 -16.12
CA SER A 98 3.85 11.49 -15.26
C SER A 98 2.80 10.77 -14.42
N PHE A 99 1.74 11.48 -14.00
CA PHE A 99 0.66 10.90 -13.22
C PHE A 99 -0.20 9.99 -14.09
N LEU A 100 -0.61 10.47 -15.26
CA LEU A 100 -1.44 9.71 -16.22
C LEU A 100 -0.71 8.51 -16.84
N ALA A 101 0.63 8.54 -16.86
CA ALA A 101 1.43 7.38 -17.23
C ALA A 101 1.42 6.26 -16.17
N GLN A 102 1.10 6.59 -14.91
CA GLN A 102 1.12 5.67 -13.78
C GLN A 102 -0.30 5.21 -13.37
N TYR A 103 -1.29 6.08 -13.52
CA TYR A 103 -2.67 5.89 -13.05
C TYR A 103 -3.68 6.02 -14.20
N PRO A 104 -4.81 5.28 -14.18
CA PRO A 104 -5.14 4.25 -13.20
C PRO A 104 -4.21 3.04 -13.33
N THR A 105 -4.00 2.33 -12.23
CA THR A 105 -3.13 1.16 -12.22
C THR A 105 -3.77 -0.03 -12.93
N TYR A 106 -5.11 -0.11 -12.90
CA TYR A 106 -5.89 -1.07 -13.68
C TYR A 106 -5.80 -0.79 -15.19
N HIS A 107 -5.52 -1.84 -15.97
CA HIS A 107 -5.53 -1.83 -17.42
C HIS A 107 -6.22 -3.11 -17.91
N ASP A 108 -7.23 -2.97 -18.76
CA ASP A 108 -7.88 -4.10 -19.39
C ASP A 108 -7.09 -4.60 -20.60
N TYR A 109 -6.57 -5.82 -20.51
CA TYR A 109 -5.89 -6.52 -21.61
C TYR A 109 -6.73 -7.67 -22.19
N GLY A 110 -8.05 -7.62 -22.01
CA GLY A 110 -9.00 -8.59 -22.56
C GLY A 110 -9.76 -9.38 -21.50
N ALA A 111 -9.58 -9.06 -20.21
CA ALA A 111 -10.24 -9.76 -19.12
C ALA A 111 -11.76 -9.54 -19.15
N THR A 112 -12.20 -8.32 -19.45
CA THR A 112 -13.64 -7.98 -19.57
C THR A 112 -14.32 -8.81 -20.65
N ARG A 113 -13.71 -8.85 -21.83
CA ARG A 113 -14.18 -9.59 -23.00
C ARG A 113 -14.20 -11.10 -22.76
N PHE A 114 -13.16 -11.64 -22.15
CA PHE A 114 -13.07 -13.07 -21.85
C PHE A 114 -14.12 -13.51 -20.82
N LEU A 115 -14.28 -12.75 -19.74
CA LEU A 115 -15.26 -13.03 -18.68
C LEU A 115 -16.70 -12.66 -19.08
N GLN A 116 -16.89 -11.92 -20.16
CA GLN A 116 -18.18 -11.40 -20.61
C GLN A 116 -18.87 -10.55 -19.53
N VAL A 117 -18.09 -9.74 -18.80
CA VAL A 117 -18.58 -8.84 -17.75
C VAL A 117 -18.30 -7.39 -18.12
N PRO A 118 -19.10 -6.44 -17.61
CA PRO A 118 -18.79 -5.02 -17.74
C PRO A 118 -17.44 -4.66 -17.09
N GLU A 119 -16.74 -3.67 -17.65
CA GLU A 119 -15.42 -3.23 -17.17
C GLU A 119 -15.41 -2.80 -15.70
N TRP A 120 -16.49 -2.18 -15.21
CA TRP A 120 -16.57 -1.79 -13.80
C TRP A 120 -16.43 -2.97 -12.83
N VAL A 121 -16.79 -4.19 -13.25
CA VAL A 121 -16.66 -5.41 -12.43
C VAL A 121 -15.19 -5.77 -12.24
N THR A 122 -14.43 -5.81 -13.34
CA THR A 122 -12.99 -6.12 -13.28
C THR A 122 -12.21 -5.01 -12.60
N VAL A 123 -12.57 -3.74 -12.81
CA VAL A 123 -12.03 -2.60 -12.05
C VAL A 123 -12.28 -2.80 -10.56
N MET A 124 -13.53 -3.06 -10.14
CA MET A 124 -13.86 -3.24 -8.72
C MET A 124 -13.10 -4.39 -8.06
N ILE A 125 -12.99 -5.54 -8.73
CA ILE A 125 -12.21 -6.68 -8.22
C ILE A 125 -10.74 -6.30 -8.07
N TYR A 126 -10.16 -5.65 -9.09
CA TYR A 126 -8.79 -5.18 -9.05
C TYR A 126 -8.55 -4.20 -7.90
N GLU A 127 -9.42 -3.21 -7.73
CA GLU A 127 -9.31 -2.19 -6.69
C GLU A 127 -9.41 -2.81 -5.28
N ILE A 128 -10.23 -3.84 -5.08
CA ILE A 128 -10.28 -4.57 -3.81
C ILE A 128 -8.95 -5.29 -3.53
N CYS A 129 -8.38 -5.96 -4.54
CA CYS A 129 -7.07 -6.60 -4.43
C CYS A 129 -5.98 -5.56 -4.14
N TYR A 130 -5.93 -4.48 -4.92
CA TYR A 130 -4.99 -3.37 -4.77
C TYR A 130 -5.10 -2.71 -3.38
N GLY A 131 -6.33 -2.44 -2.93
CA GLY A 131 -6.61 -1.91 -1.60
C GLY A 131 -6.11 -2.80 -0.46
N SER A 132 -6.20 -4.12 -0.63
CA SER A 132 -5.79 -5.07 0.40
C SER A 132 -4.28 -5.03 0.70
N ASP A 133 -3.47 -4.73 -0.32
CA ASP A 133 -2.00 -4.59 -0.21
C ASP A 133 -1.59 -3.53 0.84
N PHE A 134 -2.40 -2.46 0.97
CA PHE A 134 -2.13 -1.41 1.96
C PHE A 134 -2.22 -1.90 3.41
N ILE A 135 -2.90 -3.02 3.69
CA ILE A 135 -2.90 -3.64 5.01
C ILE A 135 -1.49 -4.17 5.32
N SER A 136 -0.86 -4.88 4.38
CA SER A 136 0.52 -5.36 4.51
C SER A 136 1.50 -4.21 4.66
N VAL A 137 1.38 -3.19 3.81
CA VAL A 137 2.22 -1.99 3.86
C VAL A 137 2.11 -1.32 5.23
N GLU A 138 0.90 -1.06 5.72
CA GLU A 138 0.72 -0.37 7.01
C GLU A 138 1.18 -1.20 8.20
N LEU A 139 0.92 -2.51 8.16
CA LEU A 139 1.40 -3.42 9.18
C LEU A 139 2.93 -3.47 9.20
N PHE A 140 3.60 -3.46 8.05
CA PHE A 140 5.05 -3.47 7.99
C PHE A 140 5.66 -2.13 8.46
N PHE A 141 5.24 -1.03 7.85
CA PHE A 141 5.87 0.27 8.08
C PHE A 141 5.45 0.90 9.42
N ARG A 142 4.15 0.98 9.72
CA ARG A 142 3.67 1.62 10.97
C ARG A 142 3.60 0.60 12.09
N GLY A 143 3.19 -0.62 11.78
CA GLY A 143 3.12 -1.67 12.79
C GLY A 143 4.50 -2.13 13.23
N PHE A 144 5.21 -2.87 12.38
CA PHE A 144 6.47 -3.50 12.74
C PHE A 144 7.60 -2.48 12.92
N LEU A 145 7.87 -1.61 11.92
CA LEU A 145 9.01 -0.69 11.98
C LEU A 145 8.81 0.51 12.92
N ILE A 146 7.58 0.90 13.23
CA ILE A 146 7.33 1.89 14.27
C ILE A 146 6.92 1.20 15.56
N ILE A 147 5.70 0.69 15.68
CA ILE A 147 5.17 0.21 16.96
C ILE A 147 6.03 -0.93 17.54
N GLY A 148 6.49 -1.87 16.70
CA GLY A 148 7.40 -2.95 17.09
C GLY A 148 8.81 -2.46 17.39
N MET A 149 9.50 -1.83 16.45
CA MET A 149 10.90 -1.45 16.62
C MET A 149 11.13 -0.30 17.61
N VAL A 150 10.14 0.56 17.83
CA VAL A 150 10.22 1.64 18.84
C VAL A 150 10.39 1.07 20.24
N SER A 151 9.82 -0.11 20.56
CA SER A 151 10.05 -0.72 21.88
C SER A 151 11.52 -1.10 22.10
N ILE A 152 12.30 -1.23 21.03
CA ILE A 152 13.71 -1.62 21.05
C ILE A 152 14.64 -0.40 20.93
N ILE A 153 14.41 0.48 19.95
CA ILE A 153 15.31 1.60 19.61
C ILE A 153 14.71 3.00 19.81
N GLY A 154 13.48 3.08 20.31
CA GLY A 154 12.76 4.32 20.58
C GLY A 154 12.39 5.10 19.31
N LYS A 155 12.12 6.40 19.48
CA LYS A 155 11.72 7.34 18.41
C LYS A 155 12.70 7.43 17.22
N LYS A 156 13.94 6.94 17.40
CA LYS A 156 14.96 6.89 16.34
C LYS A 156 14.55 5.98 15.17
N ALA A 157 13.56 5.10 15.35
CA ALA A 157 13.02 4.26 14.28
C ALA A 157 12.26 5.03 13.18
N ILE A 158 11.74 6.23 13.49
CA ILE A 158 10.85 6.97 12.58
C ILE A 158 11.57 7.41 11.30
N LEU A 159 12.77 7.98 11.42
CA LEU A 159 13.50 8.48 10.26
C LEU A 159 13.96 7.36 9.31
N PRO A 160 14.58 6.26 9.78
CA PRO A 160 14.89 5.10 8.93
C PRO A 160 13.65 4.49 8.27
N MET A 161 12.52 4.41 8.99
CA MET A 161 11.27 3.94 8.42
C MET A 161 10.81 4.86 7.28
N ALA A 162 10.80 6.18 7.47
CA ALA A 162 10.41 7.15 6.45
C ALA A 162 11.33 7.09 5.21
N VAL A 163 12.64 6.88 5.40
CA VAL A 163 13.58 6.69 4.29
C VAL A 163 13.27 5.41 3.52
N LEU A 164 13.07 4.28 4.21
CA LEU A 164 12.72 3.01 3.56
C LEU A 164 11.37 3.11 2.83
N TYR A 165 10.41 3.80 3.42
CA TYR A 165 9.09 4.03 2.84
C TYR A 165 9.17 4.89 1.57
N CYS A 166 10.03 5.91 1.54
CA CYS A 166 10.35 6.65 0.31
C CYS A 166 10.99 5.75 -0.74
N PHE A 167 11.91 4.88 -0.34
CA PHE A 167 12.63 3.97 -1.24
C PHE A 167 11.70 3.03 -2.00
N VAL A 168 10.65 2.51 -1.35
CA VAL A 168 9.66 1.64 -2.02
C VAL A 168 8.75 2.39 -3.00
N HIS A 169 8.77 3.72 -3.01
CA HIS A 169 8.09 4.55 -4.02
C HIS A 169 9.01 4.90 -5.20
N PHE A 170 10.25 4.43 -5.24
CA PHE A 170 11.11 4.69 -6.40
C PHE A 170 10.50 4.04 -7.65
N GLY A 171 10.50 4.79 -8.76
CA GLY A 171 9.81 4.43 -9.99
C GLY A 171 8.40 5.02 -10.12
N LYS A 172 7.81 5.53 -9.03
CA LYS A 172 6.59 6.35 -9.07
C LYS A 172 6.87 7.79 -9.51
N PRO A 173 5.85 8.58 -9.88
CA PRO A 173 6.00 10.01 -10.14
C PRO A 173 6.78 10.71 -9.04
N PHE A 174 7.69 11.62 -9.41
CA PHE A 174 8.61 12.28 -8.46
C PHE A 174 7.90 12.91 -7.26
N GLY A 175 6.75 13.57 -7.49
CA GLY A 175 5.95 14.16 -6.42
C GLY A 175 5.43 13.12 -5.43
N GLU A 176 5.02 11.94 -5.90
CA GLU A 176 4.57 10.83 -5.05
C GLU A 176 5.73 10.29 -4.20
N ALA A 177 6.87 10.00 -4.82
CA ALA A 177 8.05 9.50 -4.10
C ALA A 177 8.59 10.51 -3.07
N LEU A 178 8.66 11.79 -3.41
CA LEU A 178 9.08 12.83 -2.47
C LEU A 178 8.08 13.00 -1.33
N SER A 179 6.78 13.06 -1.65
CA SER A 179 5.74 13.24 -0.65
C SER A 179 5.60 12.03 0.28
N SER A 180 5.92 10.81 -0.19
CA SER A 180 5.89 9.60 0.62
C SER A 180 6.91 9.64 1.76
N PHE A 181 8.07 10.30 1.61
CA PHE A 181 8.99 10.53 2.73
C PHE A 181 8.31 11.33 3.86
N PHE A 182 7.69 12.47 3.52
CA PHE A 182 7.01 13.32 4.50
C PHE A 182 5.76 12.65 5.08
N GLY A 183 4.96 11.99 4.24
CA GLY A 183 3.81 11.20 4.66
C GLY A 183 4.20 10.04 5.58
N GLY A 184 5.27 9.34 5.24
CA GLY A 184 5.90 8.30 6.04
C GLY A 184 6.33 8.83 7.41
N TYR A 185 7.04 9.96 7.44
CA TYR A 185 7.46 10.58 8.70
C TYR A 185 6.28 11.00 9.57
N ILE A 186 5.30 11.74 9.02
CA ILE A 186 4.13 12.24 9.76
C ILE A 186 3.29 11.07 10.29
N LEU A 187 2.95 10.10 9.44
CA LEU A 187 2.18 8.92 9.84
C LEU A 187 2.97 8.03 10.82
N GLY A 188 4.30 7.98 10.70
CA GLY A 188 5.17 7.28 11.65
C GLY A 188 5.14 7.93 13.03
N VAL A 189 5.16 9.26 13.12
CA VAL A 189 4.98 9.99 14.37
C VAL A 189 3.59 9.72 14.96
N LEU A 190 2.54 9.77 14.13
CA LEU A 190 1.17 9.47 14.60
C LEU A 190 1.07 8.05 15.13
N ALA A 191 1.55 7.04 14.38
CA ALA A 191 1.56 5.64 14.81
C ALA A 191 2.36 5.42 16.10
N TYR A 192 3.46 6.15 16.30
CA TYR A 192 4.24 6.11 17.54
C TYR A 192 3.41 6.52 18.77
N TYR A 193 2.58 7.57 18.65
CA TYR A 193 1.75 8.08 19.73
C TYR A 193 0.42 7.34 19.87
N THR A 194 -0.23 6.98 18.77
CA THR A 194 -1.56 6.34 18.78
C THR A 194 -1.47 4.83 19.02
N ARG A 195 -0.30 4.22 18.75
CA ARG A 195 -0.11 2.77 18.76
C ARG A 195 -1.14 2.03 17.90
N ASN A 196 -1.55 2.67 16.80
CA ASN A 196 -2.60 2.18 15.91
C ASN A 196 -2.24 2.47 14.44
N ILE A 197 -2.33 1.45 13.59
CA ILE A 197 -2.04 1.54 12.15
C ILE A 197 -3.25 1.95 11.29
N PHE A 198 -4.47 1.85 11.83
CA PHE A 198 -5.72 2.03 11.07
C PHE A 198 -5.87 3.45 10.51
N GLY A 199 -5.37 4.45 11.24
CA GLY A 199 -5.37 5.83 10.75
C GLY A 199 -4.49 6.00 9.51
N GLY A 200 -3.31 5.36 9.49
CA GLY A 200 -2.44 5.35 8.31
C GLY A 200 -3.07 4.58 7.14
N LEU A 201 -3.75 3.47 7.42
CA LEU A 201 -4.51 2.70 6.43
C LEU A 201 -5.60 3.54 5.76
N ILE A 202 -6.36 4.34 6.53
CA ILE A 202 -7.35 5.28 5.98
C ILE A 202 -6.69 6.29 5.04
N VAL A 203 -5.56 6.88 5.42
CA VAL A 203 -4.86 7.86 4.59
C VAL A 203 -4.35 7.23 3.30
N HIS A 204 -3.73 6.06 3.37
CA HIS A 204 -3.23 5.35 2.19
C HIS A 204 -4.35 4.96 1.23
N LEU A 205 -5.38 4.27 1.71
CA LEU A 205 -6.52 3.90 0.88
C LEU A 205 -7.21 5.14 0.28
N GLY A 206 -7.38 6.18 1.10
CA GLY A 206 -7.97 7.44 0.65
C GLY A 206 -7.17 8.09 -0.48
N ILE A 207 -5.85 8.22 -0.32
CA ILE A 207 -4.98 8.81 -1.35
C ILE A 207 -4.92 7.89 -2.59
N ALA A 208 -4.74 6.58 -2.40
CA ALA A 208 -4.66 5.61 -3.50
C ALA A 208 -5.92 5.62 -4.37
N TYR A 209 -7.10 5.50 -3.76
CA TYR A 209 -8.35 5.51 -4.51
C TYR A 209 -8.70 6.89 -5.09
N LEU A 210 -8.28 8.00 -4.44
CA LEU A 210 -8.38 9.33 -5.05
C LEU A 210 -7.55 9.42 -6.33
N MET A 211 -6.34 8.84 -6.35
CA MET A 211 -5.50 8.84 -7.55
C MET A 211 -6.13 8.04 -8.69
N GLU A 212 -6.63 6.84 -8.39
CA GLU A 212 -7.36 6.01 -9.37
C GLU A 212 -8.61 6.76 -9.90
N ALA A 213 -9.44 7.29 -9.02
CA ALA A 213 -10.66 8.01 -9.40
C ALA A 213 -10.38 9.26 -10.25
N LEU A 214 -9.36 10.04 -9.90
CA LEU A 214 -8.95 11.21 -10.68
C LEU A 214 -8.45 10.79 -12.07
N ALA A 215 -7.66 9.71 -12.17
CA ALA A 215 -7.15 9.23 -13.44
C ALA A 215 -8.24 8.66 -14.35
N PHE A 216 -9.17 7.86 -13.79
CA PHE A 216 -10.36 7.42 -14.51
C PHE A 216 -11.21 8.63 -14.98
N GLY A 217 -11.34 9.65 -14.13
CA GLY A 217 -12.00 10.91 -14.49
C GLY A 217 -11.36 11.58 -15.71
N GLN A 218 -10.04 11.76 -15.72
CA GLN A 218 -9.32 12.36 -16.85
C GLN A 218 -9.50 11.55 -18.14
N LYS A 219 -9.42 10.21 -18.07
CA LYS A 219 -9.66 9.33 -19.23
C LYS A 219 -11.04 9.56 -19.86
N VAL A 220 -12.08 9.72 -19.03
CA VAL A 220 -13.45 9.98 -19.53
C VAL A 220 -13.55 11.34 -20.22
N PHE A 221 -12.92 12.38 -19.66
CA PHE A 221 -12.94 13.72 -20.26
C PHE A 221 -12.15 13.78 -21.58
N ASP A 222 -11.02 13.08 -21.69
CA ASP A 222 -10.21 13.06 -22.92
C ASP A 222 -10.86 12.26 -24.08
N THR A 223 -11.80 11.36 -23.77
CA THR A 223 -12.55 10.58 -24.77
C THR A 223 -13.80 11.26 -25.34
N ASN A 224 -14.17 12.43 -24.82
CA ASN A 224 -15.32 13.25 -25.29
C ASN A 224 -14.84 14.47 -26.07
#